data_AF-A0A7S2KR92-F1
#
_entry.id   AF-A0A7S2KR92-F1
#
_cell.length_a   1.000
_cell.length_b   1.000
_cell.length_c   1.000
_cell.angle_alpha   90.00
_cell.angle_beta   90.00
_cell.angle_gamma   90.00
#
_symmetry.space_group_name_H-M   'P 1'
#
loop_
_entity.id
_entity.type
_entity.pdbx_description
1 polymer ?
#
loop_
_entity_poly.entity_id
_entity_poly.type
_entity_poly.pdbx_seq_one_letter_code
_entity_poly.pdbx_strand_id
1 'polypeptide(L)'
;VLSSALAGARGAYGDEATSYVQTSWRLKAPAPVRDRAAFAPTRQTRTTPSKPAVKHNRGAGSYAKLKDLQAIPELAYKPTAKYTESTKAAVLDPLIRRANCLMVAGGFFGDEGKGKTVDAIAVHAAVKMVARINSGENAGHTVIGPTGTKYAFNLCPSGLLTPGKINAIGPECVMDPVSFMEKEVSQLLRDSVDYRERLFIGNVHIVCPHHKLLDLMNSWKAPNQSTIMGMAPVHASKAKRKGLRMDHLFNDVAEARRRLDADLFDYHACLKNLGITERDLHEKAKLNPKVQKHVLDFILAEDKAKYLFDLYDRYVVSNAQFPARADVSHMLRETVRTGGKVL
;
A
#
# COMPACT_ATOMS: atom_id res chain seq x y z
N VAL A 1 5.92 -32.41 -19.32
CA VAL A 1 5.49 -32.87 -17.98
C VAL A 1 4.74 -31.74 -17.26
N LEU A 2 3.69 -31.27 -17.92
CA LEU A 2 2.74 -30.22 -17.51
C LEU A 2 1.44 -30.66 -18.19
N SER A 3 0.62 -31.41 -17.44
CA SER A 3 -0.72 -31.97 -17.79
C SER A 3 -0.85 -33.32 -17.09
N SER A 4 -1.47 -33.37 -15.90
CA SER A 4 -2.08 -34.58 -15.28
C SER A 4 -2.51 -34.44 -13.81
N ALA A 5 -3.03 -33.28 -13.36
CA ALA A 5 -3.54 -33.18 -11.98
C ALA A 5 -4.83 -32.35 -11.82
N LEU A 6 -5.70 -32.35 -12.84
CA LEU A 6 -7.01 -31.66 -12.79
C LEU A 6 -8.19 -32.49 -13.34
N ALA A 7 -8.09 -33.82 -13.26
CA ALA A 7 -9.19 -34.72 -13.60
C ALA A 7 -9.40 -35.71 -12.46
N GLY A 8 -10.16 -35.31 -11.43
CA GLY A 8 -10.42 -36.19 -10.28
C GLY A 8 -11.17 -35.54 -9.13
N ALA A 9 -12.27 -34.83 -9.41
CA ALA A 9 -13.32 -34.51 -8.43
C ALA A 9 -14.51 -33.84 -9.14
N ARG A 10 -15.20 -34.59 -10.01
CA ARG A 10 -16.58 -34.28 -10.43
C ARG A 10 -17.45 -35.44 -10.00
N GLY A 11 -18.30 -35.23 -8.99
CA GLY A 11 -19.30 -36.21 -8.59
C GLY A 11 -19.57 -36.27 -7.10
N ALA A 12 -20.18 -35.22 -6.54
CA ALA A 12 -21.05 -35.27 -5.35
C ALA A 12 -21.58 -33.84 -5.09
N TYR A 13 -22.83 -33.71 -4.64
CA TYR A 13 -23.66 -32.50 -4.53
C TYR A 13 -24.23 -32.06 -5.90
N GLY A 14 -25.49 -32.35 -6.25
CA GLY A 14 -26.70 -32.42 -5.44
C GLY A 14 -27.50 -31.14 -5.70
N ASP A 15 -28.53 -31.26 -6.53
CA ASP A 15 -29.39 -30.18 -7.02
C ASP A 15 -30.07 -29.40 -5.87
N GLU A 16 -29.70 -28.13 -5.68
CA GLU A 16 -30.58 -27.13 -5.07
C GLU A 16 -30.49 -25.82 -5.85
N ALA A 17 -31.68 -25.38 -6.29
CA ALA A 17 -31.92 -24.29 -7.22
C ALA A 17 -31.28 -22.97 -6.76
N THR A 18 -30.28 -22.50 -7.52
CA THR A 18 -29.77 -21.14 -7.39
C THR A 18 -30.50 -20.23 -8.39
N SER A 19 -31.46 -19.45 -7.91
CA SER A 19 -32.01 -18.34 -8.69
C SER A 19 -30.93 -17.25 -8.82
N TYR A 20 -30.18 -17.27 -9.92
CA TYR A 20 -29.29 -16.18 -10.29
C TYR A 20 -30.10 -15.04 -10.91
N VAL A 21 -29.98 -13.83 -10.35
CA VAL A 21 -30.37 -12.61 -11.05
C VAL A 21 -29.39 -12.42 -12.22
N GLN A 22 -29.79 -12.82 -13.42
CA GLN A 22 -29.11 -12.44 -14.65
C GLN A 22 -29.36 -10.94 -14.91
N THR A 23 -28.38 -10.08 -14.60
CA THR A 23 -28.33 -8.75 -15.22
C THR A 23 -27.71 -8.88 -16.61
N SER A 24 -28.53 -8.81 -17.66
CA SER A 24 -28.08 -8.69 -19.03
C SER A 24 -27.66 -7.23 -19.31
N TRP A 25 -26.38 -6.99 -19.57
CA TRP A 25 -25.90 -5.71 -20.11
C TRP A 25 -25.95 -5.77 -21.64
N ARG A 26 -26.88 -5.04 -22.27
CA ARG A 26 -26.79 -4.76 -23.71
C ARG A 26 -25.87 -3.56 -23.90
N LEU A 27 -24.62 -3.81 -24.30
CA LEU A 27 -23.75 -2.77 -24.84
C LEU A 27 -24.34 -2.30 -26.19
N LYS A 28 -24.69 -1.01 -26.30
CA LYS A 28 -24.90 -0.38 -27.61
C LYS A 28 -23.57 -0.41 -28.35
N ALA A 29 -23.57 -0.85 -29.61
CA ALA A 29 -22.39 -0.82 -30.47
C ALA A 29 -21.81 0.61 -30.55
N PRO A 30 -20.48 0.78 -30.55
CA PRO A 30 -19.87 2.09 -30.70
C PRO A 30 -20.18 2.69 -32.08
N ALA A 31 -20.38 4.01 -32.13
CA ALA A 31 -20.56 4.77 -33.36
C ALA A 31 -19.31 4.67 -34.26
N PRO A 32 -19.46 4.74 -35.60
CA PRO A 32 -18.33 4.60 -36.51
C PRO A 32 -17.32 5.74 -36.34
N VAL A 33 -16.04 5.37 -36.35
CA VAL A 33 -14.89 6.27 -36.29
C VAL A 33 -14.84 7.09 -37.57
N ARG A 34 -14.89 8.43 -37.47
CA ARG A 34 -14.63 9.34 -38.59
C ARG A 34 -13.13 9.34 -38.93
N ASP A 35 -12.85 9.39 -40.23
CA ASP A 35 -11.54 9.28 -40.86
C ASP A 35 -10.40 10.06 -40.20
N ARG A 36 -9.26 9.37 -40.02
CA ARG A 36 -7.97 9.97 -39.68
C ARG A 36 -7.39 10.63 -40.93
N ALA A 37 -7.58 11.95 -41.07
CA ALA A 37 -6.73 12.75 -41.95
C ALA A 37 -5.33 12.92 -41.33
N ALA A 38 -4.31 12.64 -42.14
CA ALA A 38 -2.90 12.62 -41.78
C ALA A 38 -2.39 13.97 -41.23
N PHE A 39 -1.67 13.94 -40.11
CA PHE A 39 -0.80 15.03 -39.67
C PHE A 39 0.65 14.56 -39.74
N ALA A 40 1.38 15.07 -40.72
CA ALA A 40 2.84 14.91 -40.82
C ALA A 40 3.54 15.84 -39.81
N PRO A 41 4.69 15.45 -39.22
CA PRO A 41 5.38 16.27 -38.24
C PRO A 41 6.34 17.25 -38.94
N THR A 42 6.05 18.54 -38.91
CA THR A 42 7.03 19.59 -39.21
C THR A 42 7.84 19.89 -37.95
N ARG A 43 9.14 19.58 -38.01
CA ARG A 43 10.12 19.85 -36.96
C ARG A 43 10.57 21.31 -37.05
N GLN A 44 10.11 22.17 -36.13
CA GLN A 44 10.68 23.50 -35.94
C GLN A 44 11.40 23.58 -34.59
N THR A 45 12.70 23.82 -34.64
CA THR A 45 13.55 24.16 -33.51
C THR A 45 13.31 25.61 -33.11
N ARG A 46 12.78 25.85 -31.90
CA ARG A 46 12.81 27.19 -31.27
C ARG A 46 13.49 27.09 -29.91
N THR A 47 14.67 27.69 -29.84
CA THR A 47 15.33 28.09 -28.59
C THR A 47 14.48 29.16 -27.89
N THR A 48 14.18 28.98 -26.60
CA THR A 48 13.54 30.01 -25.75
C THR A 48 14.43 30.30 -24.53
N PRO A 49 14.59 31.57 -24.12
CA PRO A 49 15.43 31.94 -23.00
C PRO A 49 14.75 31.67 -21.66
N SER A 50 15.55 31.31 -20.65
CA SER A 50 15.12 30.96 -19.29
C SER A 50 14.42 32.11 -18.56
N LYS A 51 13.18 31.89 -18.10
CA LYS A 51 12.49 32.76 -17.13
C LYS A 51 12.75 32.31 -15.68
N PRO A 52 12.79 33.24 -14.71
CA PRO A 52 13.15 32.93 -13.33
C PRO A 52 12.06 32.13 -12.60
N ALA A 53 12.50 31.30 -11.65
CA ALA A 53 11.68 30.32 -10.96
C ALA A 53 10.61 30.94 -10.06
N VAL A 54 9.34 30.79 -10.46
CA VAL A 54 8.18 31.10 -9.61
C VAL A 54 7.94 29.90 -8.67
N LYS A 55 8.03 30.15 -7.37
CA LYS A 55 7.65 29.20 -6.30
C LYS A 55 6.16 28.84 -6.45
N HIS A 56 5.86 27.68 -7.03
CA HIS A 56 4.49 27.16 -7.05
C HIS A 56 4.25 26.25 -5.85
N ASN A 57 3.37 26.71 -4.96
CA ASN A 57 2.73 25.91 -3.91
C ASN A 57 1.68 24.99 -4.58
N ARG A 58 2.10 23.85 -5.16
CA ARG A 58 1.31 23.05 -6.12
C ARG A 58 0.25 22.10 -5.53
N GLY A 59 0.09 22.02 -4.20
CA GLY A 59 -0.84 21.07 -3.58
C GLY A 59 -2.29 21.54 -3.52
N ALA A 60 -2.54 22.76 -3.02
CA ALA A 60 -3.89 23.27 -2.80
C ALA A 60 -4.46 24.05 -3.99
N GLY A 61 -3.60 24.73 -4.77
CA GLY A 61 -4.03 25.63 -5.84
C GLY A 61 -4.44 24.94 -7.16
N SER A 62 -4.08 23.66 -7.37
CA SER A 62 -4.46 22.91 -8.57
C SER A 62 -5.87 22.34 -8.45
N TYR A 63 -6.21 21.71 -7.32
CA TYR A 63 -7.55 21.20 -7.05
C TYR A 63 -8.60 22.30 -6.91
N ALA A 64 -8.22 23.47 -6.37
CA ALA A 64 -9.13 24.63 -6.33
C ALA A 64 -9.58 25.04 -7.74
N LYS A 65 -8.66 25.05 -8.72
CA LYS A 65 -8.99 25.35 -10.13
C LYS A 65 -9.84 24.27 -10.79
N LEU A 66 -9.78 23.02 -10.32
CA LEU A 66 -10.65 21.94 -10.80
C LEU A 66 -12.09 22.09 -10.31
N LYS A 67 -12.33 22.78 -9.18
CA LYS A 67 -13.68 22.98 -8.63
C LYS A 67 -14.54 23.88 -9.51
N ASP A 68 -13.90 24.80 -10.23
CA ASP A 68 -14.59 25.79 -11.08
C ASP A 68 -14.72 25.33 -12.54
N LEU A 69 -14.19 24.15 -12.89
CA LEU A 69 -14.33 23.61 -14.23
C LEU A 69 -15.75 23.11 -14.46
N GLN A 70 -16.30 23.46 -15.62
CA GLN A 70 -17.57 22.94 -16.07
C GLN A 70 -17.47 21.41 -16.21
N ALA A 71 -18.42 20.68 -15.64
CA ALA A 71 -18.50 19.24 -15.79
C ALA A 71 -18.66 18.89 -17.28
N ILE A 72 -17.93 17.87 -17.73
CA ILE A 72 -18.00 17.38 -19.12
C ILE A 72 -19.44 16.86 -19.36
N PRO A 73 -20.25 17.51 -20.22
CA PRO A 73 -21.65 17.15 -20.42
C PRO A 73 -21.84 15.69 -20.85
N GLU A 74 -20.91 15.14 -21.61
CA GLU A 74 -20.88 13.77 -22.09
C GLU A 74 -20.70 12.73 -20.96
N LEU A 75 -20.20 13.16 -19.80
CA LEU A 75 -20.07 12.34 -18.58
C LEU A 75 -21.19 12.61 -17.58
N ALA A 76 -22.22 13.39 -17.93
CA ALA A 76 -23.35 13.72 -17.05
C ALA A 76 -24.34 12.57 -16.84
N TYR A 77 -23.98 11.33 -17.22
CA TYR A 77 -24.79 10.16 -16.95
C TYR A 77 -24.98 9.99 -15.44
N LYS A 78 -26.22 10.13 -14.98
CA LYS A 78 -26.63 9.79 -13.62
C LYS A 78 -27.35 8.45 -13.67
N PRO A 79 -26.73 7.35 -13.23
CA PRO A 79 -27.44 6.08 -13.12
C PRO A 79 -28.62 6.23 -12.16
N THR A 80 -29.83 6.00 -12.66
CA THR A 80 -31.04 5.91 -11.84
C THR A 80 -31.23 4.44 -11.45
N ALA A 81 -30.64 4.06 -10.31
CA ALA A 81 -30.91 2.76 -9.70
C ALA A 81 -32.05 2.91 -8.68
N LYS A 82 -33.06 2.06 -8.76
CA LYS A 82 -33.95 1.80 -7.62
C LYS A 82 -33.21 0.85 -6.69
N TYR A 83 -33.01 1.25 -5.45
CA TYR A 83 -32.40 0.41 -4.41
C TYR A 83 -33.32 0.35 -3.20
N THR A 84 -33.18 -0.73 -2.43
CA THR A 84 -33.82 -0.89 -1.13
C THR A 84 -32.70 -0.93 -0.11
N GLU A 85 -32.80 -0.14 0.95
CA GLU A 85 -31.84 -0.21 2.04
C GLU A 85 -32.05 -1.49 2.85
N SER A 86 -30.95 -2.16 3.20
CA SER A 86 -30.97 -3.34 4.05
C SER A 86 -29.96 -3.15 5.18
N THR A 87 -30.21 -3.81 6.31
CA THR A 87 -29.33 -3.69 7.47
C THR A 87 -28.01 -4.44 7.22
N LYS A 88 -26.93 -3.97 7.84
CA LYS A 88 -25.64 -4.68 7.79
C LYS A 88 -25.78 -6.14 8.27
N ALA A 89 -26.59 -6.38 9.30
CA ALA A 89 -26.83 -7.73 9.81
C ALA A 89 -27.52 -8.62 8.77
N ALA A 90 -28.53 -8.11 8.06
CA ALA A 90 -29.24 -8.89 7.04
C ALA A 90 -28.36 -9.27 5.84
N VAL A 91 -27.34 -8.44 5.52
CA VAL A 91 -26.45 -8.66 4.37
C VAL A 91 -25.14 -9.34 4.75
N LEU A 92 -24.42 -8.81 5.73
CA LEU A 92 -23.07 -9.25 6.09
C LEU A 92 -23.08 -10.51 6.96
N ASP A 93 -23.99 -10.64 7.94
CA ASP A 93 -23.94 -11.77 8.86
C ASP A 93 -24.05 -13.14 8.16
N PRO A 94 -24.96 -13.34 7.17
CA PRO A 94 -25.00 -14.59 6.43
C PRO A 94 -23.71 -14.90 5.68
N LEU A 95 -23.08 -13.87 5.08
CA LEU A 95 -21.80 -14.00 4.37
C LEU A 95 -20.67 -14.38 5.34
N ILE A 96 -20.60 -13.69 6.48
CA ILE A 96 -19.62 -13.96 7.53
C ILE A 96 -19.80 -15.36 8.09
N ARG A 97 -21.04 -15.79 8.37
CA ARG A 97 -21.31 -17.13 8.92
C ARG A 97 -20.86 -18.25 7.96
N ARG A 98 -21.08 -18.10 6.66
CA ARG A 98 -20.77 -19.12 5.64
C ARG A 98 -19.27 -19.26 5.34
N ALA A 99 -18.47 -18.22 5.52
CA ALA A 99 -17.04 -18.22 5.15
C ALA A 99 -16.12 -18.27 6.36
N ASN A 100 -15.04 -19.05 6.30
CA ASN A 100 -13.99 -19.05 7.33
C ASN A 100 -12.94 -17.96 7.10
N CYS A 101 -12.75 -17.58 5.83
CA CYS A 101 -11.88 -16.51 5.39
C CYS A 101 -12.70 -15.54 4.55
N LEU A 102 -12.66 -14.27 4.92
CA LEU A 102 -13.27 -13.17 4.18
C LEU A 102 -12.16 -12.34 3.55
N MET A 103 -12.37 -11.84 2.34
CA MET A 103 -11.42 -10.98 1.65
C MET A 103 -12.14 -9.74 1.12
N VAL A 104 -11.64 -8.56 1.47
CA VAL A 104 -12.11 -7.29 0.92
C VAL A 104 -11.11 -6.80 -0.12
N ALA A 105 -11.45 -6.96 -1.39
CA ALA A 105 -10.64 -6.53 -2.53
C ALA A 105 -11.22 -5.29 -3.22
N GLY A 106 -10.36 -4.53 -3.90
CA GLY A 106 -10.79 -3.43 -4.77
C GLY A 106 -11.18 -4.01 -6.13
N GLY A 107 -12.33 -3.60 -6.66
CA GLY A 107 -12.79 -4.02 -7.99
C GLY A 107 -12.30 -3.13 -9.14
N PHE A 108 -11.73 -1.96 -8.83
CA PHE A 108 -11.39 -0.93 -9.81
C PHE A 108 -10.01 -0.32 -9.53
N PHE A 109 -9.87 1.00 -9.68
CA PHE A 109 -8.59 1.72 -9.63
C PHE A 109 -8.28 2.34 -8.26
N GLY A 110 -8.81 1.80 -7.16
CA GLY A 110 -8.57 2.31 -5.80
C GLY A 110 -9.68 3.22 -5.27
N ASP A 111 -9.53 3.62 -4.01
CA ASP A 111 -10.46 4.51 -3.28
C ASP A 111 -11.93 4.11 -3.26
N GLU A 112 -12.23 2.80 -3.38
CA GLU A 112 -13.59 2.27 -3.37
C GLU A 112 -14.22 2.16 -1.97
N GLY A 113 -13.52 2.63 -0.92
CA GLY A 113 -13.99 2.56 0.45
C GLY A 113 -13.77 1.21 1.16
N LYS A 114 -12.79 0.41 0.70
CA LYS A 114 -12.43 -0.92 1.28
C LYS A 114 -12.33 -0.90 2.81
N GLY A 115 -11.67 0.12 3.39
CA GLY A 115 -11.51 0.24 4.83
C GLY A 115 -12.84 0.27 5.59
N LYS A 116 -13.86 0.99 5.07
CA LYS A 116 -15.19 1.02 5.69
C LYS A 116 -15.88 -0.35 5.66
N THR A 117 -15.66 -1.11 4.59
CA THR A 117 -16.17 -2.48 4.49
C THR A 117 -15.47 -3.41 5.49
N VAL A 118 -14.15 -3.30 5.62
CA VAL A 118 -13.38 -4.06 6.62
C VAL A 118 -13.87 -3.72 8.03
N ASP A 119 -14.03 -2.43 8.36
CA ASP A 119 -14.54 -1.99 9.67
C ASP A 119 -15.93 -2.57 9.97
N ALA A 120 -16.82 -2.58 8.97
CA ALA A 120 -18.17 -3.13 9.12
C ALA A 120 -18.20 -4.65 9.33
N ILE A 121 -17.21 -5.39 8.81
CA ILE A 121 -17.10 -6.85 8.98
C ILE A 121 -16.37 -7.18 10.30
N ALA A 122 -15.33 -6.42 10.65
CA ALA A 122 -14.46 -6.67 11.80
C ALA A 122 -15.22 -6.71 13.14
N VAL A 123 -16.29 -5.92 13.27
CA VAL A 123 -17.13 -5.87 14.48
C VAL A 123 -17.84 -7.20 14.78
N HIS A 124 -18.05 -8.07 13.79
CA HIS A 124 -18.76 -9.33 14.01
C HIS A 124 -17.98 -10.27 14.93
N ALA A 125 -18.63 -10.84 15.95
CA ALA A 125 -17.97 -11.60 17.03
C ALA A 125 -17.20 -12.86 16.58
N ALA A 126 -17.64 -13.48 15.48
CA ALA A 126 -16.97 -14.63 14.87
C ALA A 126 -15.65 -14.27 14.16
N VAL A 127 -15.47 -13.01 13.74
CA VAL A 127 -14.18 -12.53 13.20
C VAL A 127 -13.23 -12.36 14.37
N LYS A 128 -12.13 -13.11 14.38
CA LYS A 128 -11.13 -13.09 15.45
C LYS A 128 -9.85 -12.38 15.04
N MET A 129 -9.54 -12.41 13.76
CA MET A 129 -8.32 -11.83 13.21
C MET A 129 -8.61 -11.01 11.95
N VAL A 130 -7.94 -9.86 11.82
CA VAL A 130 -7.95 -9.00 10.64
C VAL A 130 -6.52 -8.84 10.15
N ALA A 131 -6.23 -9.26 8.92
CA ALA A 131 -4.88 -9.25 8.38
C ALA A 131 -4.79 -8.45 7.09
N ARG A 132 -3.77 -7.61 7.01
CA ARG A 132 -3.34 -7.03 5.75
C ARG A 132 -2.35 -7.97 5.08
N ILE A 133 -2.68 -8.46 3.89
CA ILE A 133 -1.86 -9.48 3.22
C ILE A 133 -1.01 -8.94 2.07
N ASN A 134 -1.19 -7.70 1.62
CA ASN A 134 -0.41 -7.15 0.51
C ASN A 134 -0.24 -5.63 0.60
N SER A 135 0.52 -5.10 -0.36
CA SER A 135 0.82 -3.67 -0.48
C SER A 135 1.66 -3.16 0.69
N GLY A 136 1.82 -1.84 0.76
CA GLY A 136 2.56 -1.13 1.79
C GLY A 136 1.86 0.18 2.12
N GLU A 137 2.62 1.21 2.48
CA GLU A 137 2.10 2.46 3.03
C GLU A 137 1.33 3.35 2.04
N ASN A 138 1.12 2.92 0.80
CA ASN A 138 0.39 3.70 -0.21
C ASN A 138 -1.14 3.63 -0.10
N ALA A 139 -1.70 2.70 0.68
CA ALA A 139 -3.16 2.62 0.86
C ALA A 139 -3.55 3.13 2.26
N GLY A 140 -3.87 4.42 2.33
CA GLY A 140 -4.37 5.06 3.54
C GLY A 140 -5.85 4.77 3.75
N HIS A 141 -6.26 4.60 5.01
CA HIS A 141 -7.65 4.64 5.42
C HIS A 141 -7.76 5.37 6.75
N THR A 142 -8.88 6.07 6.93
CA THR A 142 -9.19 6.78 8.17
C THR A 142 -10.21 5.98 8.95
N VAL A 143 -9.88 5.64 10.19
CA VAL A 143 -10.79 4.97 11.12
C VAL A 143 -11.16 5.97 12.21
N ILE A 144 -12.43 5.95 12.63
CA ILE A 144 -12.89 6.73 13.78
C ILE A 144 -12.90 5.78 14.96
N GLY A 145 -12.09 6.08 15.98
CA GLY A 145 -12.02 5.29 17.20
C GLY A 145 -13.28 5.45 18.07
N PRO A 146 -13.41 4.65 19.13
CA PRO A 146 -14.60 4.64 20.00
C PRO A 146 -14.92 5.99 20.64
N THR A 147 -13.90 6.82 20.89
CA THR A 147 -14.01 8.15 21.49
C THR A 147 -14.26 9.27 20.46
N GLY A 148 -14.43 8.92 19.18
CA GLY A 148 -14.55 9.89 18.07
C GLY A 148 -13.21 10.37 17.51
N THR A 149 -12.08 9.97 18.10
CA THR A 149 -10.74 10.32 17.60
C THR A 149 -10.49 9.72 16.22
N LYS A 150 -9.93 10.51 15.30
CA LYS A 150 -9.60 10.06 13.94
C LYS A 150 -8.17 9.51 13.91
N TYR A 151 -8.03 8.29 13.37
CA TYR A 151 -6.75 7.65 13.13
C TYR A 151 -6.53 7.47 11.64
N ALA A 152 -5.35 7.85 11.15
CA ALA A 152 -4.95 7.63 9.77
C ALA A 152 -3.96 6.47 9.72
N PHE A 153 -4.39 5.33 9.18
CA PHE A 153 -3.56 4.15 9.03
C PHE A 153 -3.21 3.93 7.56
N ASN A 154 -1.95 3.60 7.33
CA ASN A 154 -1.40 3.31 6.00
C ASN A 154 -1.05 1.84 5.87
N LEU A 155 -0.63 1.19 6.96
CA LEU A 155 -0.24 -0.21 7.01
C LEU A 155 -1.04 -1.01 8.04
N CYS A 156 -1.32 -0.43 9.23
CA CYS A 156 -2.14 -1.09 10.25
C CYS A 156 -3.47 -1.57 9.65
N PRO A 157 -3.96 -2.78 9.96
CA PRO A 157 -5.30 -3.19 9.55
C PRO A 157 -6.37 -2.30 10.17
N SER A 158 -7.45 -2.02 9.44
CA SER A 158 -8.50 -1.10 9.91
C SER A 158 -9.25 -1.62 11.14
N GLY A 159 -9.26 -2.95 11.30
CA GLY A 159 -9.78 -3.64 12.49
C GLY A 159 -9.00 -3.39 13.79
N LEU A 160 -7.88 -2.65 13.78
CA LEU A 160 -7.02 -2.46 14.95
C LEU A 160 -7.75 -1.79 16.13
N LEU A 161 -8.65 -0.87 15.82
CA LEU A 161 -9.46 -0.17 16.82
C LEU A 161 -10.69 -0.98 17.25
N THR A 162 -10.95 -2.13 16.64
CA THR A 162 -12.03 -3.03 17.06
C THR A 162 -11.57 -3.87 18.27
N PRO A 163 -12.27 -3.79 19.42
CA PRO A 163 -11.89 -4.54 20.61
C PRO A 163 -11.86 -6.05 20.40
N GLY A 164 -10.89 -6.72 21.03
CA GLY A 164 -10.78 -8.18 21.01
C GLY A 164 -10.38 -8.80 19.67
N LYS A 165 -9.97 -7.99 18.69
CA LYS A 165 -9.46 -8.48 17.40
C LYS A 165 -7.94 -8.53 17.41
N ILE A 166 -7.40 -9.64 16.95
CA ILE A 166 -6.00 -9.76 16.56
C ILE A 166 -5.84 -9.12 15.19
N ASN A 167 -4.78 -8.35 15.01
CA ASN A 167 -4.46 -7.62 13.80
C ASN A 167 -3.06 -8.00 13.37
N ALA A 168 -2.88 -8.22 12.07
CA ALA A 168 -1.58 -8.59 11.55
C ALA A 168 -1.24 -7.94 10.23
N ILE A 169 0.04 -7.65 10.05
CA ILE A 169 0.62 -7.25 8.77
C ILE A 169 1.37 -8.45 8.21
N GLY A 170 0.87 -9.03 7.13
CA GLY A 170 1.36 -10.27 6.55
C GLY A 170 2.71 -10.14 5.84
N PRO A 171 3.42 -11.26 5.63
CA PRO A 171 4.81 -11.29 5.12
C PRO A 171 4.95 -10.78 3.67
N GLU A 172 3.84 -10.70 2.94
CA GLU A 172 3.81 -10.22 1.57
C GLU A 172 3.73 -8.68 1.48
N CYS A 173 3.48 -8.00 2.60
CA CYS A 173 3.54 -6.55 2.72
C CYS A 173 4.99 -6.02 2.66
N VAL A 174 5.09 -4.71 2.47
CA VAL A 174 6.33 -3.94 2.55
C VAL A 174 6.13 -2.77 3.51
N MET A 175 7.13 -2.44 4.34
CA MET A 175 7.03 -1.34 5.32
C MET A 175 8.31 -0.51 5.42
N ASP A 176 8.18 0.81 5.60
CA ASP A 176 9.24 1.62 6.19
C ASP A 176 9.02 1.67 7.71
N PRO A 177 9.83 0.94 8.51
CA PRO A 177 9.60 0.86 9.96
C PRO A 177 9.69 2.22 10.66
N VAL A 178 10.48 3.16 10.12
CA VAL A 178 10.59 4.51 10.69
C VAL A 178 9.29 5.27 10.48
N SER A 179 8.80 5.31 9.23
CA SER A 179 7.53 5.97 8.91
C SER A 179 6.36 5.32 9.66
N PHE A 180 6.33 3.99 9.77
CA PHE A 180 5.31 3.26 10.52
C PHE A 180 5.27 3.67 12.00
N MET A 181 6.44 3.69 12.66
CA MET A 181 6.52 4.06 14.08
C MET A 181 6.15 5.54 14.31
N GLU A 182 6.66 6.45 13.48
CA GLU A 182 6.45 7.88 13.64
C GLU A 182 5.03 8.32 13.27
N LYS A 183 4.40 7.66 12.29
CA LYS A 183 3.09 8.07 11.78
C LYS A 183 1.96 7.28 12.38
N GLU A 184 2.05 5.95 12.47
CA GLU A 184 0.91 5.11 12.86
C GLU A 184 0.96 4.76 14.34
N VAL A 185 2.08 4.18 14.79
CA VAL A 185 2.22 3.75 16.20
C VAL A 185 2.23 4.95 17.16
N SER A 186 2.80 6.10 16.75
CA SER A 186 2.77 7.31 17.58
C SER A 186 1.33 7.79 17.88
N GLN A 187 0.38 7.60 16.96
CA GLN A 187 -1.04 7.92 17.21
C GLN A 187 -1.61 7.03 18.32
N LEU A 188 -1.34 5.72 18.23
CA LEU A 188 -1.79 4.74 19.21
C LEU A 188 -1.21 5.02 20.60
N LEU A 189 0.07 5.38 20.66
CA LEU A 189 0.75 5.73 21.92
C LEU A 189 0.18 7.00 22.55
N ARG A 190 -0.03 8.06 21.76
CA ARG A 190 -0.61 9.32 22.26
C ARG A 190 -1.99 9.10 22.87
N ASP A 191 -2.79 8.24 22.26
CA ASP A 191 -4.16 7.97 22.69
C ASP A 191 -4.26 6.75 23.62
N SER A 192 -3.12 6.20 24.07
CA SER A 192 -3.02 5.04 24.97
C SER A 192 -3.82 3.82 24.49
N VAL A 193 -3.89 3.61 23.17
CA VAL A 193 -4.53 2.43 22.59
C VAL A 193 -3.67 1.21 22.88
N ASP A 194 -4.26 0.19 23.50
CA ASP A 194 -3.56 -1.08 23.72
C ASP A 194 -3.50 -1.89 22.42
N TYR A 195 -2.34 -1.88 21.77
CA TYR A 195 -2.07 -2.63 20.54
C TYR A 195 -1.02 -3.73 20.70
N ARG A 196 -0.24 -3.77 21.78
CA ARG A 196 0.99 -4.60 21.84
C ARG A 196 0.69 -6.09 21.78
N GLU A 197 -0.42 -6.52 22.36
CA GLU A 197 -0.88 -7.91 22.33
C GLU A 197 -1.86 -8.21 21.18
N ARG A 198 -2.15 -7.20 20.35
CA ARG A 198 -3.17 -7.27 19.31
C ARG A 198 -2.65 -6.95 17.92
N LEU A 199 -1.46 -6.40 17.77
CA LEU A 199 -0.87 -6.06 16.47
C LEU A 199 0.44 -6.81 16.28
N PHE A 200 0.48 -7.62 15.23
CA PHE A 200 1.62 -8.47 14.90
C PHE A 200 2.17 -8.18 13.51
N ILE A 201 3.50 -8.29 13.37
CA ILE A 201 4.20 -8.04 12.11
C ILE A 201 4.82 -9.34 11.60
N GLY A 202 4.47 -9.74 10.39
CA GLY A 202 5.11 -10.86 9.69
C GLY A 202 6.48 -10.50 9.13
N ASN A 203 7.12 -11.45 8.44
CA ASN A 203 8.42 -11.23 7.79
C ASN A 203 8.31 -10.40 6.49
N VAL A 204 7.93 -9.13 6.66
CA VAL A 204 7.75 -8.13 5.59
C VAL A 204 9.08 -7.73 4.96
N HIS A 205 9.05 -7.23 3.72
CA HIS A 205 10.21 -6.54 3.15
C HIS A 205 10.31 -5.11 3.71
N ILE A 206 11.53 -4.65 3.90
CA ILE A 206 11.81 -3.33 4.46
C ILE A 206 12.03 -2.33 3.33
N VAL A 207 11.21 -1.29 3.32
CA VAL A 207 11.37 -0.11 2.47
C VAL A 207 12.50 0.74 3.03
N CYS A 208 13.71 0.46 2.56
CA CYS A 208 14.90 1.25 2.87
C CYS A 208 14.89 2.64 2.20
N PRO A 209 15.57 3.65 2.77
CA PRO A 209 15.74 4.98 2.18
C PRO A 209 16.15 5.02 0.70
N HIS A 210 17.06 4.15 0.25
CA HIS A 210 17.48 4.11 -1.15
C HIS A 210 16.32 3.78 -2.10
N HIS A 211 15.31 3.01 -1.66
CA HIS A 211 14.10 2.77 -2.46
C HIS A 211 13.33 4.08 -2.69
N LYS A 212 13.19 4.91 -1.67
CA LYS A 212 12.50 6.21 -1.80
C LYS A 212 13.29 7.19 -2.67
N LEU A 213 14.62 7.12 -2.61
CA LEU A 213 15.49 7.92 -3.46
C LEU A 213 15.47 7.48 -4.92
N LEU A 214 15.47 6.17 -5.19
CA LEU A 214 15.26 5.62 -6.52
C LEU A 214 13.92 6.10 -7.11
N ASP A 215 12.87 6.07 -6.29
CA ASP A 215 11.54 6.55 -6.65
C ASP A 215 11.50 8.05 -6.97
N LEU A 216 12.20 8.86 -6.15
CA LEU A 216 12.39 10.29 -6.38
C LEU A 216 13.15 10.56 -7.70
N MET A 217 14.26 9.87 -7.92
CA MET A 217 15.10 10.03 -9.12
C MET A 217 14.33 9.66 -10.40
N ASN A 218 13.55 8.59 -10.36
CA ASN A 218 12.70 8.19 -11.48
C ASN A 218 11.63 9.25 -11.80
N SER A 219 11.15 9.97 -10.79
CA SER A 219 10.15 11.03 -10.93
C SER A 219 10.70 12.34 -11.54
N TRP A 220 12.02 12.47 -11.72
CA TRP A 220 12.59 13.70 -12.30
C TRP A 220 12.34 13.86 -13.80
N LYS A 221 12.13 12.75 -14.51
CA LYS A 221 11.93 12.76 -15.97
C LYS A 221 10.48 12.98 -16.38
N ALA A 222 9.51 12.82 -15.48
CA ALA A 222 8.09 13.00 -15.77
C ALA A 222 7.36 13.60 -14.55
N PRO A 223 6.65 14.73 -14.71
CA PRO A 223 5.83 15.27 -13.63
C PRO A 223 4.67 14.32 -13.29
N ASN A 224 4.47 14.05 -11.99
CA ASN A 224 3.32 13.33 -11.40
C ASN A 224 3.23 11.81 -11.55
N GLN A 225 4.20 11.01 -11.08
CA GLN A 225 3.99 9.55 -11.04
C GLN A 225 4.23 8.84 -9.71
N SER A 226 4.94 9.44 -8.74
CA SER A 226 5.24 8.72 -7.49
C SER A 226 4.86 9.43 -6.19
N THR A 227 4.43 8.62 -5.22
CA THR A 227 4.23 9.02 -3.82
C THR A 227 5.54 9.22 -3.07
N ILE A 228 6.69 8.83 -3.64
CA ILE A 228 8.03 8.88 -3.01
C ILE A 228 8.04 8.02 -1.73
N MET A 229 7.29 6.93 -1.78
CA MET A 229 7.21 5.95 -0.70
C MET A 229 8.07 4.73 -1.00
N GLY A 230 8.73 4.66 -2.17
CA GLY A 230 9.65 3.58 -2.50
C GLY A 230 8.96 2.27 -2.86
N MET A 231 7.65 2.29 -3.13
CA MET A 231 6.84 1.09 -3.38
C MET A 231 7.28 0.33 -4.62
N ALA A 232 7.45 1.00 -5.76
CA ALA A 232 7.91 0.32 -6.97
C ALA A 232 9.34 -0.23 -6.80
N PRO A 233 10.32 0.55 -6.29
CA PRO A 233 11.67 0.03 -6.05
C PRO A 233 11.73 -1.16 -5.07
N VAL A 234 11.03 -1.12 -3.92
CA VAL A 234 11.06 -2.24 -2.95
C VAL A 234 10.43 -3.51 -3.54
N HIS A 235 9.37 -3.38 -4.35
CA HIS A 235 8.76 -4.53 -5.03
C HIS A 235 9.69 -5.09 -6.10
N ALA A 236 10.46 -4.24 -6.79
CA ALA A 236 11.49 -4.67 -7.71
C ALA A 236 12.60 -5.43 -6.97
N SER A 237 13.07 -4.94 -5.81
CA SER A 237 14.05 -5.65 -4.97
C SER A 237 13.54 -7.01 -4.51
N LYS A 238 12.29 -7.06 -4.02
CA LYS A 238 11.59 -8.32 -3.68
C LYS A 238 11.57 -9.29 -4.86
N ALA A 239 11.18 -8.85 -6.05
CA ALA A 239 11.15 -9.68 -7.26
C ALA A 239 12.55 -10.15 -7.68
N LYS A 240 13.57 -9.31 -7.53
CA LYS A 240 14.99 -9.64 -7.74
C LYS A 240 15.59 -10.51 -6.63
N ARG A 241 14.83 -10.84 -5.58
CA ARG A 241 15.27 -11.57 -4.38
C ARG A 241 16.38 -10.85 -3.60
N LYS A 242 16.42 -9.52 -3.72
CA LYS A 242 17.30 -8.59 -3.01
C LYS A 242 16.52 -7.84 -1.93
N GLY A 243 17.23 -7.01 -1.16
CA GLY A 243 16.66 -6.14 -0.14
C GLY A 243 16.51 -6.83 1.21
N LEU A 244 16.26 -6.00 2.21
CA LEU A 244 16.08 -6.43 3.59
C LEU A 244 14.65 -6.91 3.85
N ARG A 245 14.54 -7.82 4.81
CA ARG A 245 13.28 -8.31 5.37
C ARG A 245 13.40 -8.23 6.88
N MET A 246 12.26 -8.22 7.55
CA MET A 246 12.20 -8.03 9.00
C MET A 246 13.12 -9.00 9.75
N ASP A 247 13.12 -10.29 9.39
CA ASP A 247 13.92 -11.31 10.08
C ASP A 247 15.43 -11.13 9.91
N HIS A 248 15.88 -10.49 8.83
CA HIS A 248 17.32 -10.21 8.64
C HIS A 248 17.87 -9.26 9.71
N LEU A 249 17.02 -8.42 10.32
CA LEU A 249 17.44 -7.52 11.39
C LEU A 249 17.72 -8.22 12.73
N PHE A 250 17.20 -9.44 12.91
CA PHE A 250 17.22 -10.14 14.21
C PHE A 250 18.12 -11.37 14.24
N ASN A 251 18.50 -11.90 13.07
CA ASN A 251 19.16 -13.19 12.97
C ASN A 251 20.66 -13.07 12.65
N ASP A 252 21.00 -12.66 11.43
CA ASP A 252 22.38 -12.63 10.93
C ASP A 252 22.68 -11.28 10.27
N VAL A 253 23.45 -10.45 10.97
CA VAL A 253 23.84 -9.11 10.53
C VAL A 253 24.75 -9.17 9.30
N ALA A 254 25.58 -10.20 9.16
CA ALA A 254 26.47 -10.35 8.00
C ALA A 254 25.67 -10.67 6.73
N GLU A 255 24.70 -11.58 6.82
CA GLU A 255 23.76 -11.85 5.72
C GLU A 255 22.89 -10.63 5.41
N ALA A 256 22.41 -9.91 6.43
CA ALA A 256 21.68 -8.66 6.25
C ALA A 256 22.51 -7.62 5.48
N ARG A 257 23.78 -7.44 5.87
CA ARG A 257 24.74 -6.53 5.20
C ARG A 257 24.92 -6.92 3.74
N ARG A 258 25.21 -8.19 3.47
CA ARG A 258 25.39 -8.71 2.10
C ARG A 258 24.18 -8.45 1.21
N ARG A 259 22.97 -8.65 1.74
CA ARG A 259 21.71 -8.38 1.02
C ARG A 259 21.49 -6.91 0.75
N LEU A 260 21.78 -6.07 1.74
CA LEU A 260 21.67 -4.62 1.60
C LEU A 260 22.66 -4.10 0.56
N ASP A 261 23.92 -4.52 0.60
CA ASP A 261 24.93 -4.09 -0.37
C ASP A 261 24.55 -4.50 -1.81
N ALA A 262 24.02 -5.71 -1.99
CA ALA A 262 23.53 -6.18 -3.28
C ALA A 262 22.33 -5.35 -3.81
N ASP A 263 21.53 -4.78 -2.91
CA ASP A 263 20.38 -3.95 -3.22
C ASP A 263 20.79 -2.48 -3.50
N LEU A 264 21.74 -1.96 -2.72
CA LEU A 264 22.35 -0.63 -2.92
C LEU A 264 23.06 -0.50 -4.27
N PHE A 265 23.47 -1.61 -4.89
CA PHE A 265 23.97 -1.61 -6.26
C PHE A 265 23.02 -0.87 -7.23
N ASP A 266 21.70 -1.10 -7.14
CA ASP A 266 20.73 -0.46 -8.03
C ASP A 266 20.67 1.06 -7.81
N TYR A 267 20.84 1.49 -6.55
CA TYR A 267 20.92 2.90 -6.16
C TYR A 267 22.16 3.60 -6.74
N HIS A 268 23.35 3.01 -6.54
CA HIS A 268 24.59 3.55 -7.08
C HIS A 268 24.63 3.53 -8.61
N ALA A 269 24.09 2.48 -9.24
CA ALA A 269 23.95 2.41 -10.69
C ALA A 269 23.04 3.52 -11.23
N CYS A 270 21.95 3.84 -10.53
CA CYS A 270 21.05 4.93 -10.91
C CYS A 270 21.74 6.30 -10.85
N LEU A 271 22.47 6.59 -9.76
CA LEU A 271 23.26 7.82 -9.62
C LEU A 271 24.25 7.98 -10.78
N LYS A 272 25.02 6.92 -11.07
CA LYS A 272 25.99 6.90 -12.17
C LYS A 272 25.33 7.13 -13.53
N ASN A 273 24.21 6.46 -13.80
CA ASN A 273 23.48 6.60 -15.07
C ASN A 273 22.87 7.99 -15.26
N LEU A 274 22.49 8.67 -14.18
CA LEU A 274 22.00 10.04 -14.22
C LEU A 274 23.12 11.08 -14.24
N GLY A 275 24.37 10.67 -14.03
CA GLY A 275 25.53 11.58 -13.98
C GLY A 275 25.46 12.55 -12.80
N ILE A 276 24.91 12.12 -11.66
CA ILE A 276 24.78 12.95 -10.46
C ILE A 276 25.49 12.34 -9.25
N THR A 277 25.90 13.19 -8.33
CA THR A 277 26.45 12.79 -7.04
C THR A 277 25.38 12.70 -5.96
N GLU A 278 25.71 12.08 -4.83
CA GLU A 278 24.84 12.08 -3.64
C GLU A 278 24.60 13.49 -3.09
N ARG A 279 25.58 14.39 -3.24
CA ARG A 279 25.42 15.81 -2.91
C ARG A 279 24.33 16.45 -3.77
N ASP A 280 24.35 16.23 -5.08
CA ASP A 280 23.32 16.75 -5.99
C ASP A 280 21.94 16.20 -5.67
N LEU A 281 21.88 14.89 -5.34
CA LEU A 281 20.65 14.23 -4.92
C LEU A 281 20.12 14.84 -3.61
N HIS A 282 20.98 15.05 -2.61
CA HIS A 282 20.60 15.66 -1.34
C HIS A 282 20.03 17.07 -1.53
N GLU A 283 20.70 17.90 -2.34
CA GLU A 283 20.26 19.27 -2.64
C GLU A 283 18.88 19.32 -3.30
N LYS A 284 18.54 18.34 -4.13
CA LYS A 284 17.20 18.20 -4.70
C LYS A 284 16.20 17.61 -3.71
N ALA A 285 16.61 16.59 -2.95
CA ALA A 285 15.75 15.87 -2.03
C ALA A 285 15.26 16.77 -0.89
N LYS A 286 16.13 17.62 -0.33
CA LYS A 286 15.77 18.56 0.75
C LYS A 286 14.71 19.59 0.35
N LEU A 287 14.59 19.88 -0.94
CA LEU A 287 13.57 20.80 -1.47
C LEU A 287 12.20 20.15 -1.59
N ASN A 288 12.11 18.82 -1.47
CA ASN A 288 10.88 18.08 -1.58
C ASN A 288 10.34 17.72 -0.18
N PRO A 289 9.21 18.33 0.25
CA PRO A 289 8.66 18.11 1.59
C PRO A 289 8.17 16.67 1.84
N LYS A 290 8.05 15.84 0.79
CA LYS A 290 7.69 14.42 0.94
C LYS A 290 8.86 13.54 1.36
N VAL A 291 10.10 14.01 1.20
CA VAL A 291 11.29 13.25 1.59
C VAL A 291 11.46 13.36 3.10
N GLN A 292 11.48 12.22 3.78
CA GLN A 292 11.57 12.15 5.23
C GLN A 292 13.00 12.41 5.71
N LYS A 293 13.14 12.88 6.96
CA LYS A 293 14.44 13.23 7.56
C LYS A 293 15.44 12.06 7.51
N HIS A 294 15.02 10.85 7.90
CA HIS A 294 15.89 9.67 7.88
C HIS A 294 16.35 9.26 6.48
N VAL A 295 15.67 9.73 5.43
CA VAL A 295 16.08 9.53 4.05
C VAL A 295 17.13 10.56 3.62
N LEU A 296 17.03 11.79 4.10
CA LEU A 296 18.08 12.81 3.88
C LEU A 296 19.38 12.44 4.60
N ASP A 297 19.26 12.03 5.87
CA ASP A 297 20.39 11.58 6.69
C ASP A 297 21.10 10.37 6.05
N PHE A 298 20.35 9.46 5.41
CA PHE A 298 20.92 8.34 4.65
C PHE A 298 21.81 8.78 3.48
N ILE A 299 21.44 9.87 2.77
CA ILE A 299 22.26 10.37 1.66
C ILE A 299 23.61 10.84 2.19
N LEU A 300 23.61 11.51 3.35
CA LEU A 300 24.80 12.07 3.97
C LEU A 300 25.67 11.03 4.71
N ALA A 301 25.14 9.83 4.96
CA ALA A 301 25.88 8.79 5.65
C ALA A 301 27.06 8.27 4.80
N GLU A 302 28.25 8.27 5.40
CA GLU A 302 29.47 7.70 4.81
C GLU A 302 29.36 6.17 4.68
N ASP A 303 29.04 5.48 5.78
CA ASP A 303 28.63 4.07 5.74
C ASP A 303 27.10 3.97 5.81
N LYS A 304 26.50 3.78 4.65
CA LYS A 304 25.04 3.67 4.48
C LYS A 304 24.46 2.44 5.17
N ALA A 305 25.19 1.33 5.18
CA ALA A 305 24.70 0.11 5.79
C ALA A 305 24.75 0.22 7.31
N LYS A 306 25.85 0.75 7.86
CA LYS A 306 25.93 1.05 9.29
C LYS A 306 24.80 1.99 9.72
N TYR A 307 24.59 3.09 8.98
CA TYR A 307 23.49 4.02 9.26
C TYR A 307 22.13 3.32 9.30
N LEU A 308 21.83 2.44 8.33
CA LEU A 308 20.56 1.72 8.31
C LEU A 308 20.42 0.71 9.45
N PHE A 309 21.47 -0.01 9.83
CA PHE A 309 21.39 -0.93 10.96
C PHE A 309 21.24 -0.20 12.28
N ASP A 310 21.95 0.91 12.51
CA ASP A 310 21.78 1.73 13.71
C ASP A 310 20.36 2.33 13.77
N LEU A 311 19.82 2.74 12.63
CA LEU A 311 18.45 3.25 12.51
C LEU A 311 17.41 2.16 12.82
N TYR A 312 17.55 0.97 12.25
CA TYR A 312 16.59 -0.10 12.45
C TYR A 312 16.74 -0.79 13.81
N ASP A 313 17.91 -0.78 14.41
CA ASP A 313 18.06 -1.17 15.81
C ASP A 313 17.20 -0.28 16.71
N ARG A 314 17.34 1.04 16.57
CA ARG A 314 16.59 2.02 17.37
C ARG A 314 15.07 1.94 17.16
N TYR A 315 14.61 1.74 15.94
CA TYR A 315 13.18 1.79 15.62
C TYR A 315 12.48 0.43 15.71
N VAL A 316 13.22 -0.67 15.62
CA VAL A 316 12.68 -2.02 15.49
C VAL A 316 13.26 -2.97 16.53
N VAL A 317 14.56 -3.24 16.49
CA VAL A 317 15.16 -4.37 17.25
C VAL A 317 15.16 -4.10 18.75
N SER A 318 15.66 -2.93 19.16
CA SER A 318 15.77 -2.51 20.55
C SER A 318 14.56 -1.68 21.02
N ASN A 319 13.53 -1.52 20.18
CA ASN A 319 12.38 -0.68 20.48
C ASN A 319 11.22 -1.49 21.08
N ALA A 320 11.02 -1.37 22.39
CA ALA A 320 9.90 -2.02 23.09
C ALA A 320 8.50 -1.55 22.64
N GLN A 321 8.41 -0.46 21.86
CA GLN A 321 7.17 0.04 21.28
C GLN A 321 6.88 -0.56 19.90
N PHE A 322 7.86 -1.21 19.27
CA PHE A 322 7.62 -1.87 18.00
C PHE A 322 6.69 -3.08 18.20
N PRO A 323 5.63 -3.26 17.39
CA PRO A 323 4.72 -4.39 17.57
C PRO A 323 5.42 -5.74 17.41
N ALA A 324 4.95 -6.76 18.14
CA ALA A 324 5.60 -8.06 18.16
C ALA A 324 5.66 -8.70 16.77
N ARG A 325 6.77 -9.36 16.46
CA ARG A 325 6.88 -10.18 15.25
C ARG A 325 6.19 -11.52 15.45
N ALA A 326 5.58 -12.06 14.40
CA ALA A 326 4.94 -13.37 14.44
C ALA A 326 4.93 -14.08 13.08
N ASP A 327 4.80 -15.41 13.08
CA ASP A 327 4.41 -16.15 11.88
C ASP A 327 2.91 -15.93 11.61
N VAL A 328 2.62 -14.82 10.92
CA VAL A 328 1.25 -14.43 10.57
C VAL A 328 0.54 -15.50 9.75
N SER A 329 1.26 -16.24 8.90
CA SER A 329 0.67 -17.33 8.11
C SER A 329 0.20 -18.47 9.01
N HIS A 330 0.99 -18.81 10.03
CA HIS A 330 0.58 -19.76 11.05
C HIS A 330 -0.61 -19.25 11.86
N MET A 331 -0.58 -18.00 12.35
CA MET A 331 -1.68 -17.40 13.11
C MET A 331 -3.01 -17.40 12.34
N LEU A 332 -2.98 -17.10 11.05
CA LEU A 332 -4.17 -17.13 10.19
C LEU A 332 -4.76 -18.55 10.11
N ARG A 333 -3.90 -19.56 9.88
CA ARG A 333 -4.33 -20.97 9.83
C ARG A 333 -4.89 -21.43 11.17
N GLU A 334 -4.21 -21.08 12.26
CA GLU A 334 -4.60 -21.46 13.62
C GLU A 334 -5.94 -20.84 14.02
N THR A 335 -6.18 -19.59 13.65
CA THR A 335 -7.46 -18.92 13.87
C THR A 335 -8.60 -19.66 13.18
N VAL A 336 -8.42 -20.07 11.92
CA VAL A 336 -9.43 -20.85 11.20
C VAL A 336 -9.60 -22.24 11.81
N ARG A 337 -8.50 -22.91 12.18
CA ARG A 337 -8.52 -24.25 12.79
C ARG A 337 -9.29 -24.29 14.10
N THR A 338 -9.22 -23.23 14.90
CA THR A 338 -9.91 -23.09 16.19
C THR A 338 -11.36 -22.58 16.05
N GLY A 339 -11.89 -22.48 14.82
CA GLY A 339 -13.26 -22.06 14.54
C GLY A 339 -13.46 -20.54 14.50
N GLY A 340 -12.39 -19.76 14.67
CA GLY A 340 -12.40 -18.32 14.42
C GLY A 340 -12.43 -18.00 12.92
N LYS A 341 -12.93 -16.81 12.58
CA LYS A 341 -12.90 -16.32 11.20
C LYS A 341 -11.81 -15.28 11.02
N VAL A 342 -11.18 -15.30 9.85
CA VAL A 342 -10.17 -14.33 9.43
C VAL A 342 -10.74 -13.39 8.37
N LEU A 343 -10.36 -12.12 8.45
CA LEU A 343 -10.67 -11.07 7.49
C LEU A 343 -9.39 -10.50 6.88
#